data_AF-A0A965AJL0-F1
#
_entry.id   AF-A0A965AJL0-F1
#
_cell.length_a   1.000
_cell.length_b   1.000
_cell.length_c   1.000
_cell.angle_alpha   90.00
_cell.angle_beta   90.00
_cell.angle_gamma   90.00
#
_symmetry.space_group_name_H-M   'P 1'
#
loop_
_entity.id
_entity.type
_entity.pdbx_description
1 polymer ?
#
loop_
_entity_poly.entity_id
_entity_poly.type
_entity_poly.pdbx_seq_one_letter_code
_entity_poly.pdbx_strand_id
1 'polypeptide(L)'
;MRPTRLLARRLTRKSPRRIHDLVRGHRGGREPMSKVTSLQVNRPPLWRDVLPTPAPDADKYARGHVLVLGAPDLTGATRLAATACSRIGAGLVSVVATRRADVYRA
;
A
#
# COMPACT_ATOMS: atom_id res chain seq x y z
N MET A 1 0.79 24.42 34.18
CA MET A 1 -0.25 25.15 33.40
C MET A 1 0.42 26.21 32.52
N ARG A 2 0.50 25.97 31.21
CA ARG A 2 0.76 26.99 30.15
C ARG A 2 -0.02 26.53 28.91
N PRO A 3 -0.83 27.39 28.25
CA PRO A 3 -1.65 26.95 27.12
C PRO A 3 -0.82 26.99 25.83
N THR A 4 -0.66 25.83 25.19
CA THR A 4 -0.03 25.70 23.88
C THR A 4 -1.03 26.12 22.80
N ARG A 5 -0.81 27.28 22.17
CA ARG A 5 -1.61 27.78 21.04
C ARG A 5 -1.41 26.87 19.81
N LEU A 6 -2.44 26.09 19.49
CA LEU A 6 -2.59 25.40 18.21
C LEU A 6 -2.74 26.43 17.07
N LEU A 7 -1.69 26.61 16.28
CA LEU A 7 -1.76 27.30 15.00
C LEU A 7 -2.20 26.29 13.92
N ALA A 8 -3.52 26.15 13.78
CA ALA A 8 -4.13 25.46 12.65
C ALA A 8 -3.80 26.24 11.36
N ARG A 9 -2.73 25.82 10.68
CA ARG A 9 -2.37 26.31 9.35
C ARG A 9 -3.46 25.87 8.38
N ARG A 10 -4.37 26.81 8.09
CA ARG A 10 -5.38 26.82 7.04
C ARG A 10 -4.77 26.27 5.74
N LEU A 11 -5.07 25.02 5.41
CA LEU A 11 -4.78 24.42 4.11
C LEU A 11 -5.61 25.15 3.06
N THR A 12 -5.02 26.17 2.44
CA THR A 12 -5.61 26.80 1.27
C THR A 12 -5.69 25.74 0.17
N ARG A 13 -6.88 25.55 -0.41
CA ARG A 13 -7.13 24.68 -1.57
C ARG A 13 -6.20 25.11 -2.72
N LYS A 14 -5.01 24.52 -2.78
CA LYS A 14 -4.13 24.65 -3.94
C LYS A 14 -4.72 23.74 -5.01
N SER A 15 -5.29 24.36 -6.03
CA SER A 15 -5.79 23.72 -7.26
C SER A 15 -4.94 22.52 -7.66
N PRO A 16 -5.53 21.37 -8.04
CA PRO A 16 -4.79 20.14 -8.30
C PRO A 16 -3.95 20.33 -9.57
N ARG A 17 -2.73 20.84 -9.40
CA ARG A 17 -1.70 20.75 -10.43
C ARG A 17 -1.52 19.26 -10.70
N ARG A 18 -1.85 18.81 -11.91
CA ARG A 18 -1.72 17.39 -12.26
C ARG A 18 -0.27 16.99 -12.06
N ILE A 19 -0.05 15.78 -11.54
CA ILE A 19 1.28 15.25 -11.20
C ILE A 19 2.28 15.39 -12.37
N HIS A 20 1.81 15.38 -13.62
CA HIS A 20 2.64 15.58 -14.81
C HIS A 20 3.29 16.97 -14.92
N ASP A 21 2.71 18.02 -14.33
CA ASP A 21 3.26 19.38 -14.38
C ASP A 21 4.40 19.60 -13.37
N LEU A 22 4.40 18.83 -12.27
CA LEU A 22 5.42 18.93 -11.23
C LEU A 22 6.79 18.43 -11.72
N VAL A 23 6.80 17.50 -12.67
CA VAL A 23 8.04 16.89 -13.19
C VAL A 23 8.83 17.85 -14.10
N ARG A 24 8.18 18.83 -14.75
CA ARG A 24 8.85 19.72 -15.72
C ARG A 24 9.52 20.98 -15.11
N GLY A 25 9.41 21.20 -13.80
CA GLY A 25 9.74 22.50 -13.19
C GLY A 25 11.00 22.60 -12.31
N HIS A 26 11.84 21.57 -12.19
CA HIS A 26 13.03 21.62 -11.32
C HIS A 26 14.35 21.52 -12.12
N ARG A 27 14.73 22.61 -12.78
CA ARG A 27 16.10 22.84 -13.26
C ARG A 27 16.90 23.59 -12.19
N GLY A 28 17.18 22.94 -11.07
CA GLY A 28 18.06 23.42 -10.00
C GLY A 28 18.81 22.25 -9.40
N GLY A 29 20.15 22.33 -9.41
CA GLY A 29 21.12 21.24 -9.20
C GLY A 29 20.76 20.23 -8.11
N ARG A 30 20.30 19.05 -8.53
CA ARG A 30 20.41 17.82 -7.75
C ARG A 30 21.67 17.10 -8.22
N GLU A 31 22.56 16.83 -7.27
CA GLU A 31 23.57 15.77 -7.35
C GLU A 31 23.04 14.58 -8.17
N PRO A 32 23.82 14.03 -9.12
CA PRO A 32 23.33 12.97 -9.98
C PRO A 32 23.05 11.75 -9.11
N MET A 33 21.76 11.51 -8.84
CA MET A 33 21.22 10.27 -8.31
C MET A 33 21.49 9.19 -9.38
N SER A 34 22.73 8.72 -9.44
CA SER A 34 23.37 8.10 -10.59
C SER A 34 22.87 6.69 -10.93
N LYS A 35 21.80 6.19 -10.28
CA LYS A 35 21.25 4.84 -10.51
C LYS A 35 19.75 4.71 -10.24
N VAL A 36 18.91 5.69 -10.57
CA VAL A 36 17.45 5.41 -10.72
C VAL A 36 17.19 5.14 -12.20
N THR A 37 17.60 3.95 -12.63
CA THR A 37 17.43 3.48 -14.01
C THR A 37 15.94 3.29 -14.29
N SER A 38 15.43 4.06 -15.26
CA SER A 38 14.11 4.00 -15.90
C SER A 38 12.87 4.01 -14.99
N LEU A 39 12.16 5.15 -14.95
CA LEU A 39 10.76 5.19 -14.52
C LEU A 39 9.87 4.63 -15.64
N GLN A 40 9.15 3.53 -15.37
CA GLN A 40 8.18 2.96 -16.30
C GLN A 40 6.75 3.31 -15.86
N VAL A 41 5.87 3.58 -16.83
CA VAL A 41 4.44 3.77 -16.56
C VAL A 41 3.82 2.41 -16.24
N ASN A 42 3.11 2.30 -15.11
CA ASN A 42 2.40 1.06 -14.75
C ASN A 42 1.36 0.71 -15.82
N ARG A 43 1.59 -0.37 -16.56
CA ARG A 43 0.69 -0.91 -17.59
C ARG A 43 0.60 -2.43 -17.46
N PRO A 44 -0.53 -3.06 -17.84
CA PRO A 44 -0.71 -4.50 -17.71
C PRO A 44 0.42 -5.38 -18.23
N PRO A 45 1.08 -5.07 -19.37
CA PRO A 45 2.22 -5.86 -19.86
C PRO A 45 3.39 -6.01 -18.86
N LEU A 46 3.49 -5.16 -17.83
CA LEU A 46 4.55 -5.26 -16.83
C LEU A 46 4.32 -6.40 -15.82
N TRP A 47 3.08 -6.84 -15.62
CA TRP A 47 2.73 -7.78 -14.55
C TRP A 47 1.78 -8.90 -14.96
N ARG A 48 1.06 -8.77 -16.09
CA ARG A 48 0.04 -9.74 -16.51
C ARG A 48 0.53 -11.18 -16.60
N ASP A 49 1.76 -11.38 -17.08
CA ASP A 49 2.30 -12.72 -17.38
C ASP A 49 3.01 -13.34 -16.17
N VAL A 50 3.23 -12.57 -15.09
CA VAL A 50 3.81 -13.05 -13.83
C VAL A 50 2.77 -13.24 -12.73
N LEU A 51 1.49 -12.95 -13.01
CA LEU A 51 0.41 -13.23 -12.07
C LEU A 51 0.21 -14.75 -11.96
N PRO A 52 0.17 -15.32 -10.73
CA PRO A 52 -0.02 -16.76 -10.55
C PRO A 52 -1.39 -17.20 -11.08
N THR A 53 -1.41 -18.29 -11.85
CA THR A 53 -2.64 -18.97 -12.25
C THR A 53 -2.70 -20.32 -11.53
N PRO A 54 -3.69 -20.54 -10.62
CA PRO A 54 -3.82 -21.81 -9.92
C PRO A 54 -4.14 -22.95 -10.90
N ALA A 55 -3.56 -24.13 -10.68
CA ALA A 55 -3.94 -25.33 -11.41
C ALA A 55 -5.39 -25.74 -11.05
N PRO A 56 -6.11 -26.44 -11.96
CA PRO A 56 -7.52 -26.84 -11.70
C PRO A 56 -7.71 -27.72 -10.46
N ASP A 57 -6.70 -28.49 -10.08
CA ASP A 57 -6.66 -29.40 -8.94
C ASP A 57 -5.95 -28.79 -7.71
N ALA A 58 -5.51 -27.53 -7.79
CA ALA A 58 -4.79 -26.88 -6.70
C ALA A 58 -5.71 -26.55 -5.51
N ASP A 59 -5.30 -27.02 -4.33
CA ASP A 59 -5.98 -26.69 -3.07
C ASP A 59 -5.57 -25.31 -2.53
N LYS A 60 -6.12 -24.96 -1.36
CA LYS A 60 -5.80 -23.70 -0.67
C LYS A 60 -4.35 -23.65 -0.15
N TYR A 61 -3.67 -24.77 0.04
CA TYR A 61 -2.29 -24.77 0.54
C TYR A 61 -1.30 -24.50 -0.61
N ALA A 62 -1.59 -24.96 -1.82
CA ALA A 62 -0.82 -24.63 -3.02
C ALA A 62 -0.82 -23.12 -3.35
N ARG A 63 -1.83 -22.37 -2.87
CA ARG A 63 -1.96 -20.92 -3.05
C ARG A 63 -1.22 -20.08 -1.99
N GLY A 64 -0.47 -20.72 -1.09
CA GLY A 64 0.33 -20.06 -0.06
C GLY A 64 -0.47 -19.49 1.11
N HIS A 65 0.24 -19.06 2.15
CA HIS A 65 -0.31 -18.52 3.39
C HIS A 65 0.35 -17.18 3.73
N VAL A 66 -0.48 -16.14 3.92
CA VAL A 66 -0.03 -14.81 4.34
C VAL A 66 -0.29 -14.61 5.83
N LEU A 67 0.74 -14.16 6.55
CA LEU A 67 0.63 -13.67 7.92
C LEU A 67 0.66 -12.14 7.92
N VAL A 68 -0.40 -11.51 8.41
CA VAL A 68 -0.49 -10.05 8.59
C VAL A 68 -0.34 -9.72 10.06
N LEU A 69 0.65 -8.89 10.39
CA LEU A 69 0.77 -8.32 11.74
C LEU A 69 -0.26 -7.20 11.90
N GLY A 70 -1.14 -7.36 12.89
CA GLY A 70 -2.19 -6.41 13.20
C GLY A 70 -1.61 -5.08 13.67
N ALA A 71 -2.01 -3.99 13.02
CA ALA A 71 -1.66 -2.65 13.44
C ALA A 71 -2.47 -2.32 14.71
N PRO A 72 -1.82 -1.92 15.82
CA PRO A 72 -2.49 -1.73 17.10
C PRO A 72 -3.56 -0.63 17.06
N ASP A 73 -3.27 0.49 16.40
CA ASP A 73 -4.16 1.65 16.35
C ASP A 73 -4.87 1.81 15.00
N LEU A 74 -4.37 1.16 13.94
CA LEU A 74 -4.82 1.31 12.55
C LEU A 74 -5.41 0.01 12.00
N THR A 75 -6.41 -0.53 12.70
CA THR A 75 -7.03 -1.83 12.35
C THR A 75 -7.60 -1.87 10.92
N GLY A 76 -8.01 -0.71 10.37
CA GLY A 76 -8.42 -0.57 8.98
C GLY A 76 -7.32 -0.89 7.97
N ALA A 77 -6.06 -0.55 8.25
CA ALA A 77 -4.93 -0.88 7.40
C ALA A 77 -4.70 -2.39 7.34
N THR A 78 -4.78 -3.07 8.50
CA THR A 78 -4.72 -4.53 8.59
C THR A 78 -5.85 -5.18 7.79
N ARG A 79 -7.08 -4.68 7.89
CA ARG A 79 -8.22 -5.20 7.13
C ARG A 79 -8.03 -5.02 5.64
N LEU A 80 -7.56 -3.85 5.21
CA LEU A 80 -7.28 -3.57 3.80
C LEU A 80 -6.22 -4.53 3.25
N ALA A 81 -5.12 -4.72 3.99
CA ALA A 81 -4.05 -5.66 3.62
C ALA A 81 -4.56 -7.10 3.54
N ALA A 82 -5.23 -7.59 4.59
CA ALA A 82 -5.76 -8.96 4.62
C ALA A 82 -6.75 -9.21 3.47
N THR A 83 -7.65 -8.24 3.21
CA THR A 83 -8.62 -8.33 2.10
C THR A 83 -7.92 -8.34 0.74
N ALA A 84 -6.89 -7.52 0.56
CA ALA A 84 -6.10 -7.49 -0.68
C ALA A 84 -5.41 -8.84 -0.93
N CYS A 85 -4.83 -9.46 0.10
CA CYS A 85 -4.23 -10.79 0.02
C CYS A 85 -5.24 -11.86 -0.40
N SER A 86 -6.44 -11.88 0.19
CA SER A 86 -7.49 -12.82 -0.24
C SER A 86 -7.92 -12.58 -1.68
N ARG A 87 -8.04 -11.30 -2.11
CA ARG A 87 -8.48 -10.95 -3.47
C ARG A 87 -7.47 -11.30 -4.56
N ILE A 88 -6.17 -11.23 -4.26
CA ILE A 88 -5.11 -11.59 -5.23
C ILE A 88 -4.88 -13.11 -5.29
N GLY A 89 -5.56 -13.89 -4.44
CA GLY A 89 -5.57 -15.35 -4.52
C GLY A 89 -4.75 -16.07 -3.46
N ALA A 90 -4.34 -15.42 -2.36
CA ALA A 90 -3.72 -16.13 -1.24
C ALA A 90 -4.67 -17.19 -0.70
N GLY A 91 -4.16 -18.40 -0.49
CA GLY A 91 -4.96 -19.54 -0.07
C GLY A 91 -5.43 -19.47 1.38
N LEU A 92 -4.59 -18.91 2.25
CA LEU A 92 -4.87 -18.63 3.64
C LEU A 92 -4.35 -17.24 4.02
N VAL A 93 -5.08 -16.54 4.89
CA VAL A 93 -4.66 -15.25 5.45
C VAL A 93 -4.92 -15.29 6.95
N SER A 94 -3.88 -15.08 7.75
CA SER A 94 -3.98 -15.02 9.21
C SER A 94 -3.55 -13.65 9.71
N VAL A 95 -4.31 -13.08 10.64
CA VAL A 95 -3.96 -11.83 11.32
C VAL A 95 -3.49 -12.15 12.72
N VAL A 96 -2.30 -11.68 13.09
CA VAL A 96 -1.78 -11.77 14.46
C VAL A 96 -1.79 -10.39 15.07
N ALA A 97 -2.62 -10.18 16.09
CA ALA A 97 -2.74 -8.92 16.79
C ALA A 97 -2.42 -9.10 18.28
N THR A 98 -1.80 -8.09 18.89
CA THR A 98 -1.44 -8.11 20.32
C THR A 98 -2.65 -7.99 21.25
N ARG A 99 -3.77 -7.47 20.74
CA ARG A 99 -5.06 -7.42 21.44
C ARG A 99 -6.16 -8.00 20.56
N ARG A 100 -7.09 -8.72 21.18
CA ARG A 100 -8.29 -9.18 20.50
C ARG A 100 -9.13 -7.95 20.15
N ALA A 101 -9.38 -7.78 18.86
CA ALA A 101 -10.32 -6.80 18.35
C ALA A 101 -11.43 -7.56 17.63
N ASP A 102 -12.67 -7.30 18.03
CA ASP A 102 -13.92 -7.73 17.38
C ASP A 102 -13.99 -7.35 15.90
N VAL A 103 -13.18 -6.36 15.50
CA VAL A 103 -13.02 -5.89 14.13
C VAL A 103 -12.42 -6.93 13.16
N TYR A 104 -11.67 -7.92 13.67
CA TYR A 104 -11.13 -9.02 12.87
C TYR A 104 -12.08 -10.21 13.02
N ARG A 105 -12.91 -10.44 11.99
CA ARG A 105 -13.79 -11.62 11.97
C ARG A 105 -12.92 -12.87 11.86
N ALA A 106 -13.06 -13.78 12.82
CA ALA A 106 -12.49 -15.11 12.79
C ALA A 106 -13.32 -16.04 11.89
#